data_AF-A0A7W1MZL1-F1
#
_entry.id   AF-A0A7W1MZL1-F1
#
_cell.length_a   1.000
_cell.length_b   1.000
_cell.length_c   1.000
_cell.angle_alpha   90.00
_cell.angle_beta   90.00
_cell.angle_gamma   90.00
#
_symmetry.space_group_name_H-M   'P 1'
#
loop_
_entity.id
_entity.type
_entity.pdbx_description
1 polymer ?
#
loop_
_entity_poly.entity_id
_entity_poly.type
_entity_poly.pdbx_seq_one_letter_code
_entity_poly.pdbx_strand_id
1 'polypeptide(L)'
;MRRRASKRKAITLDELLVENSDCSRSYVKKRLFEAGLKEKHCEVCGQDELWHGRTMSLILDHVNGVSDDNRLENLRIVCPNCAATL
;
A
#
# COMPACT_ATOMS: atom_id res chain seq x y z
N MET A 1 -21.20 22.50 -9.26
CA MET A 1 -21.81 21.40 -8.47
C MET A 1 -20.71 20.64 -7.72
N ARG A 2 -20.43 20.97 -6.45
CA ARG A 2 -19.56 20.13 -5.61
C ARG A 2 -20.43 19.02 -5.02
N ARG A 3 -20.33 17.79 -5.54
CA ARG A 3 -20.95 16.62 -4.91
C ARG A 3 -20.43 16.56 -3.48
N ARG A 4 -21.30 16.71 -2.48
CA ARG A 4 -20.99 16.38 -1.09
C ARG A 4 -20.63 14.89 -1.09
N ALA A 5 -19.36 14.57 -0.86
CA ALA A 5 -18.95 13.21 -0.63
C ALA A 5 -19.68 12.71 0.61
N SER A 6 -20.64 11.80 0.42
CA SER A 6 -21.20 11.00 1.52
C SER A 6 -20.02 10.38 2.27
N LYS A 7 -19.96 10.55 3.60
CA LYS A 7 -18.97 9.88 4.46
C LYS A 7 -19.23 8.38 4.35
N ARG A 8 -18.64 7.72 3.35
CA ARG A 8 -18.63 6.26 3.28
C ARG A 8 -17.95 5.77 4.56
N LYS A 9 -18.57 4.81 5.25
CA LYS A 9 -17.98 4.15 6.41
C LYS A 9 -16.61 3.62 5.98
N ALA A 10 -15.58 3.86 6.80
CA ALA A 10 -14.26 3.30 6.52
C ALA A 10 -14.37 1.76 6.56
N ILE A 11 -13.87 1.12 5.51
CA ILE A 11 -13.81 -0.34 5.38
C ILE A 11 -12.93 -0.88 6.51
N THR A 12 -13.27 -1.99 7.15
CA THR A 12 -12.41 -2.56 8.22
C THR A 12 -11.11 -3.12 7.62
N LEU A 13 -10.12 -3.51 8.44
CA LEU A 13 -8.93 -4.19 7.90
C LEU A 13 -9.31 -5.58 7.37
N ASP A 14 -10.23 -6.27 8.06
CA ASP A 14 -10.69 -7.61 7.67
C ASP A 14 -11.46 -7.60 6.33
N GLU A 15 -12.17 -6.51 6.03
CA GLU A 15 -12.84 -6.32 4.73
C GLU A 15 -11.87 -5.83 3.63
N LEU A 16 -10.74 -5.23 4.02
CA LEU A 16 -9.76 -4.63 3.10
C LEU A 16 -8.71 -5.65 2.65
N LEU A 17 -8.25 -6.50 3.56
CA LEU A 17 -7.12 -7.41 3.38
C LEU A 17 -7.55 -8.79 2.89
N VAL A 18 -8.36 -8.79 1.83
CA VAL A 18 -8.94 -10.00 1.20
C VAL A 18 -8.71 -9.97 -0.31
N GLU A 19 -8.93 -11.12 -0.95
CA GLU A 19 -9.02 -11.20 -2.41
C GLU A 19 -10.24 -10.44 -2.95
N ASN A 20 -10.12 -9.89 -4.16
CA ASN A 20 -11.18 -9.16 -4.87
C ASN A 20 -11.70 -7.91 -4.12
N SER A 21 -10.90 -7.31 -3.23
CA SER A 21 -11.27 -6.06 -2.56
C SER A 21 -11.14 -4.88 -3.53
N ASP A 22 -12.26 -4.24 -3.87
CA ASP A 22 -12.32 -3.04 -4.72
C ASP A 22 -11.91 -1.77 -3.95
N CYS A 23 -10.62 -1.68 -3.64
CA CYS A 23 -9.99 -0.53 -2.99
C CYS A 23 -8.79 -0.05 -3.79
N SER A 24 -8.55 1.27 -3.77
CA SER A 24 -7.36 1.81 -4.42
C SER A 24 -6.09 1.39 -3.66
N ARG A 25 -5.01 1.11 -4.39
CA ARG A 25 -3.70 0.77 -3.80
C ARG A 25 -3.20 1.82 -2.81
N SER A 26 -3.41 3.09 -3.11
CA SER A 26 -3.06 4.20 -2.22
C SER A 26 -3.85 4.16 -0.90
N TYR A 27 -5.11 3.74 -0.94
CA TYR A 27 -5.92 3.55 0.26
C TYR A 27 -5.44 2.35 1.08
N VAL A 28 -5.20 1.20 0.44
CA VAL A 28 -4.64 -0.01 1.10
C VAL A 28 -3.31 0.32 1.77
N LYS A 29 -2.37 0.92 1.03
CA LYS A 29 -1.05 1.32 1.53
C LYS A 29 -1.15 2.22 2.76
N LYS A 30 -2.01 3.25 2.70
CA LYS A 30 -2.23 4.16 3.82
C LYS A 30 -2.75 3.41 5.05
N ARG A 31 -3.72 2.52 4.87
CA ARG A 31 -4.32 1.74 5.96
C ARG A 31 -3.35 0.76 6.60
N LEU A 32 -2.47 0.15 5.82
CA LEU A 32 -1.40 -0.71 6.34
C LEU A 32 -0.45 0.06 7.26
N PHE A 33 -0.05 1.28 6.88
CA PHE A 33 0.78 2.15 7.71
C PHE A 33 0.07 2.65 8.96
N GLU A 34 -1.19 3.08 8.84
CA GLU A 34 -1.99 3.53 10.00
C GLU A 34 -2.24 2.40 11.01
N ALA A 35 -2.34 1.16 10.53
CA ALA A 35 -2.52 -0.02 11.37
C ALA A 35 -1.21 -0.59 11.93
N GLY A 36 -0.05 -0.08 11.51
CA GLY A 36 1.26 -0.63 11.90
C GLY A 36 1.53 -2.03 11.34
N LEU A 37 0.80 -2.45 10.30
CA LEU A 37 0.97 -3.77 9.68
C LEU A 37 2.15 -3.83 8.72
N LYS A 38 2.57 -2.67 8.20
CA LYS A 38 3.75 -2.51 7.36
C LYS A 38 4.50 -1.26 7.78
N GLU A 39 5.81 -1.30 7.65
CA GLU A 39 6.68 -0.18 7.93
C GLU A 39 6.99 0.62 6.65
N LYS A 40 7.44 1.86 6.84
CA LYS A 40 7.82 2.75 5.74
C LYS A 40 9.27 2.52 5.30
N HIS A 41 9.59 1.28 5.00
CA HIS A 41 10.85 0.90 4.36
C HIS A 41 10.59 -0.15 3.28
N CYS A 42 11.54 -0.30 2.37
CA CYS A 42 11.51 -1.36 1.38
C CYS A 42 11.74 -2.71 2.06
N GLU A 43 10.84 -3.66 1.84
CA GLU A 43 10.96 -5.04 2.35
C GLU A 43 11.97 -5.88 1.56
N VAL A 44 12.51 -5.35 0.46
CA VAL A 44 13.52 -6.02 -0.39
C VAL A 44 14.94 -5.57 -0.04
N CYS A 45 15.19 -4.26 -0.01
CA CYS A 45 16.54 -3.71 0.20
C CYS A 45 16.71 -2.91 1.50
N GLY A 46 15.65 -2.73 2.29
CA GLY A 46 15.69 -1.97 3.55
C GLY A 46 15.69 -0.44 3.40
N GLN A 47 15.71 0.10 2.19
CA GLN A 47 15.67 1.55 1.95
C GLN A 47 14.40 2.18 2.55
N ASP A 48 14.58 3.17 3.43
CA ASP A 48 13.49 3.97 3.99
C ASP A 48 12.99 5.03 3.00
N GLU A 49 12.15 5.95 3.49
CA GLU A 49 11.64 7.07 2.68
C GLU A 49 12.70 8.15 2.35
N LEU A 50 13.93 8.10 2.89
CA LEU A 50 14.96 9.12 2.70
C LEU A 50 16.00 8.68 1.66
N TRP A 51 15.94 9.31 0.49
CA TRP A 51 16.86 9.07 -0.62
C TRP A 51 17.62 10.34 -0.98
N HIS A 52 18.95 10.35 -0.82
CA HIS A 52 19.82 11.52 -1.04
C HIS A 52 19.29 12.82 -0.41
N GLY A 53 18.81 12.73 0.83
CA GLY A 53 18.26 13.88 1.57
C GLY A 53 16.87 14.35 1.10
N ARG A 54 16.20 13.58 0.24
CA ARG A 54 14.83 13.86 -0.23
C ARG A 54 13.88 12.75 0.18
N THR A 55 12.63 13.09 0.42
CA THR A 55 11.59 12.09 0.70
C THR A 55 11.14 11.44 -0.61
N MET A 56 11.18 10.12 -0.66
CA MET A 56 10.77 9.29 -1.77
C MET A 56 9.56 8.45 -1.37
N SER A 57 8.54 8.44 -2.23
CA SER A 57 7.37 7.58 -2.04
C SER A 57 7.73 6.13 -2.24
N LEU A 58 7.49 5.29 -1.23
CA LEU A 58 7.47 3.84 -1.39
C LEU A 58 6.23 3.40 -2.19
N ILE A 59 6.25 2.20 -2.73
CA ILE A 59 5.19 1.61 -3.56
C ILE A 59 4.64 0.39 -2.82
N LEU A 60 3.32 0.17 -2.92
CA LEU A 60 2.69 -1.07 -2.50
C LEU A 60 2.72 -2.02 -3.69
N ASP A 61 3.43 -3.12 -3.54
CA ASP A 61 3.60 -4.16 -4.54
C ASP A 61 2.80 -5.42 -4.15
N HIS A 62 2.23 -6.06 -5.17
CA HIS A 62 1.49 -7.31 -5.06
C HIS A 62 2.41 -8.44 -5.52
N VAL A 63 2.82 -9.32 -4.61
CA VAL A 63 3.85 -10.34 -4.88
C VAL A 63 3.47 -11.27 -6.04
N ASN A 64 2.18 -11.59 -6.18
CA ASN A 64 1.65 -12.41 -7.28
C ASN A 64 1.26 -11.61 -8.54
N GLY A 65 1.42 -10.28 -8.54
CA GLY A 65 1.03 -9.40 -9.64
C GLY A 65 -0.49 -9.15 -9.78
N VAL A 66 -1.32 -9.75 -8.93
CA VAL A 66 -2.78 -9.64 -8.96
C VAL A 66 -3.23 -8.42 -8.15
N SER A 67 -3.82 -7.43 -8.83
CA SER A 67 -4.03 -6.08 -8.28
C SER A 67 -5.11 -5.95 -7.21
N ASP A 68 -6.01 -6.92 -7.14
CA ASP A 68 -7.16 -6.97 -6.23
C ASP A 68 -7.00 -8.04 -5.13
N ASP A 69 -5.86 -8.75 -5.11
CA ASP A 69 -5.47 -9.63 -4.01
C ASP A 69 -4.76 -8.85 -2.90
N ASN A 70 -5.55 -8.25 -2.01
CA ASN A 70 -5.03 -7.39 -0.95
C ASN A 70 -4.73 -8.15 0.35
N ARG A 71 -4.63 -9.49 0.33
CA ARG A 71 -4.22 -10.26 1.51
C ARG A 71 -2.86 -9.81 2.02
N LEU A 72 -2.70 -9.72 3.34
CA LEU A 72 -1.51 -9.11 3.95
C LEU A 72 -0.21 -9.79 3.51
N GLU A 73 -0.22 -11.11 3.38
CA GLU A 73 0.90 -11.93 2.92
C GLU A 73 1.28 -11.70 1.45
N ASN A 74 0.35 -11.22 0.62
CA ASN A 74 0.58 -10.91 -0.79
C ASN A 74 1.07 -9.47 -1.01
N LEU A 75 1.05 -8.64 0.03
CA LEU A 75 1.42 -7.24 -0.06
C LEU A 75 2.82 -7.00 0.51
N ARG A 76 3.62 -6.21 -0.21
CA ARG A 76 4.91 -5.71 0.29
C ARG A 76 5.15 -4.25 -0.07
N ILE A 77 5.91 -3.56 0.76
CA ILE A 77 6.35 -2.19 0.52
C ILE A 77 7.71 -2.23 -0.18
N VAL A 78 7.84 -1.53 -1.30
CA VAL A 78 9.08 -1.49 -2.10
C VAL A 78 9.47 -0.06 -2.44
N CYS A 79 10.77 0.22 -2.55
CA CYS A 79 11.23 1.49 -3.08
C CYS A 79 11.08 1.51 -4.62
N PRO A 80 11.02 2.69 -5.26
CA PRO A 80 10.97 2.82 -6.72
C PRO A 80 12.07 2.06 -7.47
N ASN A 81 13.27 1.94 -6.88
CA ASN A 81 14.39 1.24 -7.50
C ASN A 81 14.15 -0.29 -7.53
N CYS A 82 13.68 -0.88 -6.42
CA CYS A 82 13.32 -2.30 -6.40
C CYS A 82 12.05 -2.57 -7.19
N ALA A 83 11.06 -1.69 -7.15
CA ALA A 83 9.84 -1.83 -7.94
C ALA A 83 10.11 -1.91 -9.45
N ALA A 84 11.16 -1.24 -9.94
CA ALA A 84 11.55 -1.30 -11.34
C ALA A 84 12.15 -2.66 -11.77
N THR A 85 12.49 -3.53 -10.81
CA THR A 85 13.08 -4.86 -11.06
C THR A 85 12.12 -6.02 -10.78
N LEU A 86 10.87 -5.72 -10.41
CA LEU A 86 9.84 -6.68 -10.02
C LEU A 86 8.79 -6.89 -11.11
#